data_AF-A0A1H9GYY3-F1
#
_entry.id   AF-A0A1H9GYY3-F1
#
_cell.length_a   1.000
_cell.length_b   1.000
_cell.length_c   1.000
_cell.angle_alpha   90.00
_cell.angle_beta   90.00
_cell.angle_gamma   90.00
#
_symmetry.space_group_name_H-M   'P 1'
#
loop_
_entity.id
_entity.type
_entity.pdbx_description
1 polymer ?
#
loop_
_entity_poly.entity_id
_entity_poly.type
_entity_poly.pdbx_seq_one_letter_code
_entity_poly.pdbx_strand_id
1 'polypeptide(L)'
;MKLKTKLVALLILAPLTTNAFQCGSFSVHLDRYQSSINGDRVKLLGQQFTGTPRDYDNSIITLLPDSITVTDRMYKITTTAGQSTLELLTKENPPRTLNRESCGKVSITGLME
;
A
#
# COMPACT_ATOMS: atom_id res chain seq x y z
N MET A 1 -39.21 29.66 34.26
CA MET A 1 -38.36 29.76 33.06
C MET A 1 -37.68 28.41 32.83
N LYS A 2 -37.93 27.73 31.70
CA LYS A 2 -37.32 26.44 31.36
C LYS A 2 -36.21 26.66 30.33
N LEU A 3 -34.95 26.45 30.74
CA LEU A 3 -33.80 26.49 29.83
C LEU A 3 -33.64 25.09 29.22
N LYS A 4 -33.98 24.94 27.92
CA LYS A 4 -33.76 23.70 27.17
C LYS A 4 -32.31 23.68 26.67
N THR A 5 -31.44 22.95 27.37
CA THR A 5 -30.09 22.65 26.89
C THR A 5 -30.19 21.64 25.74
N LYS A 6 -29.95 22.09 24.51
CA LYS A 6 -29.79 21.18 23.36
C LYS A 6 -28.40 20.56 23.43
N LEU A 7 -28.32 19.27 23.79
CA LEU A 7 -27.11 18.48 23.53
C LEU A 7 -26.96 18.34 22.01
N VAL A 8 -25.94 19.00 21.46
CA VAL A 8 -25.48 18.73 20.10
C VAL A 8 -24.53 17.53 20.20
N ALA A 9 -24.99 16.37 19.75
CA ALA A 9 -24.13 15.21 19.56
C ALA A 9 -23.20 15.49 18.37
N LEU A 10 -21.96 15.86 18.67
CA LEU A 10 -20.91 16.00 17.67
C LEU A 10 -20.46 14.58 17.27
N LEU A 11 -21.03 14.03 16.20
CA LEU A 11 -20.48 12.83 15.56
C LEU A 11 -19.12 13.20 14.98
N ILE A 12 -18.05 12.89 15.70
CA ILE A 12 -16.70 12.91 15.17
C ILE A 12 -16.62 11.72 14.21
N LEU A 13 -16.85 11.96 12.91
CA LEU A 13 -16.39 11.03 11.88
C LEU A 13 -14.86 11.05 11.95
N ALA A 14 -14.27 10.12 12.71
CA ALA A 14 -12.86 9.84 12.57
C ALA A 14 -12.64 9.39 11.11
N PRO A 15 -11.77 10.06 10.32
CA PRO A 15 -11.39 9.51 9.05
C PRO A 15 -10.71 8.18 9.36
N LEU A 16 -11.34 7.07 8.94
CA LEU A 16 -10.63 5.82 8.74
C LEU A 16 -9.48 6.18 7.81
N THR A 17 -8.25 6.22 8.32
CA THR A 17 -7.05 6.51 7.55
C THR A 17 -6.84 5.33 6.60
N THR A 18 -7.63 5.29 5.54
CA THR A 18 -7.38 4.40 4.41
C THR A 18 -6.13 4.96 3.74
N ASN A 19 -4.96 4.39 4.06
CA ASN A 19 -3.68 4.76 3.47
C ASN A 19 -3.61 4.27 2.01
N ALA A 20 -4.59 4.67 1.20
CA ALA A 20 -4.55 4.49 -0.23
C ALA A 20 -3.71 5.60 -0.84
N PHE A 21 -2.76 5.25 -1.70
CA PHE A 21 -1.93 6.17 -2.45
C PHE A 21 -1.92 5.80 -3.93
N GLN A 22 -1.64 6.78 -4.77
CA GLN A 22 -1.65 6.60 -6.22
C GLN A 22 -0.23 6.35 -6.73
N CYS A 23 -0.10 5.41 -7.66
CA CYS A 23 1.10 5.18 -8.45
C CYS A 23 0.71 5.21 -9.93
N GLY A 24 0.82 6.37 -10.57
CA GLY A 24 0.30 6.56 -11.93
C GLY A 24 -1.19 6.24 -12.01
N SER A 25 -1.55 5.17 -12.75
CA SER A 25 -2.93 4.67 -12.87
C SER A 25 -3.35 3.65 -11.81
N PHE A 26 -2.44 3.24 -10.92
CA PHE A 26 -2.72 2.26 -9.88
C PHE A 26 -3.13 2.95 -8.57
N SER A 27 -4.26 2.50 -8.01
CA SER A 27 -4.66 2.83 -6.65
C SER A 27 -4.16 1.74 -5.71
N VAL A 28 -3.18 2.05 -4.86
CA VAL A 28 -2.54 1.09 -3.96
C VAL A 28 -3.01 1.35 -2.53
N HIS A 29 -3.52 0.32 -1.87
CA HIS A 29 -3.85 0.35 -0.45
C HIS A 29 -3.04 -0.72 0.27
N LEU A 30 -2.14 -0.32 1.16
CA LEU A 30 -1.35 -1.24 1.96
C LEU A 30 -1.78 -1.14 3.41
N ASP A 31 -2.19 -2.28 3.95
CA ASP A 31 -2.61 -2.45 5.33
C ASP A 31 -2.20 -3.84 5.81
N ARG A 32 -1.96 -3.96 7.12
CA ARG A 32 -1.56 -5.20 7.80
C ARG A 32 -2.57 -6.33 7.58
N TYR A 33 -3.85 -6.01 7.55
CA TYR A 33 -4.93 -6.99 7.46
C TYR A 33 -5.38 -7.19 6.02
N GLN A 34 -5.40 -6.13 5.21
CA GLN A 34 -5.90 -6.20 3.84
C GLN A 34 -5.20 -5.21 2.91
N SER A 35 -4.25 -5.71 2.12
CA SER A 35 -3.65 -4.96 1.02
C SER A 35 -4.41 -5.17 -0.29
N SER A 36 -4.49 -4.13 -1.12
CA SER A 36 -5.10 -4.20 -2.44
C SER A 36 -4.44 -3.25 -3.45
N ILE A 37 -4.52 -3.59 -4.73
CA ILE A 37 -4.14 -2.73 -5.85
C ILE A 37 -5.31 -2.71 -6.83
N ASN A 38 -5.79 -1.53 -7.18
CA ASN A 38 -7.00 -1.32 -7.99
C ASN A 38 -8.26 -2.02 -7.44
N GLY A 39 -8.31 -2.21 -6.11
CA GLY A 39 -9.40 -2.94 -5.44
C GLY A 39 -9.21 -4.45 -5.42
N ASP A 40 -8.27 -5.00 -6.20
CA ASP A 40 -7.93 -6.42 -6.16
C ASP A 40 -7.03 -6.73 -4.96
N ARG A 41 -7.37 -7.77 -4.21
CA ARG A 41 -6.59 -8.19 -3.05
C ARG A 41 -5.19 -8.65 -3.47
N VAL A 42 -4.20 -8.23 -2.69
CA VAL A 42 -2.83 -8.68 -2.82
C VAL A 42 -2.29 -9.14 -1.47
N LYS A 43 -1.47 -10.18 -1.47
CA LYS A 43 -0.74 -10.67 -0.31
C LYS A 43 0.67 -10.15 -0.30
N LEU A 44 1.17 -9.81 0.88
CA LEU A 44 2.57 -9.51 1.08
C LEU A 44 3.39 -10.81 1.02
N LEU A 45 4.28 -10.92 0.04
CA LEU A 45 5.18 -12.06 -0.11
C LEU A 45 6.49 -11.84 0.67
N GLY A 46 6.96 -10.60 0.75
CA GLY A 46 8.15 -10.26 1.50
C GLY A 46 8.39 -8.76 1.58
N GLN A 47 9.13 -8.38 2.62
CA GLN A 47 9.61 -7.02 2.85
C GLN A 47 11.10 -7.07 3.18
N GLN A 48 11.87 -6.19 2.55
CA GLN A 48 13.29 -6.01 2.80
C GLN A 48 13.59 -4.53 3.03
N PHE A 49 14.39 -4.23 4.05
CA PHE A 49 14.93 -2.90 4.27
C PHE A 49 16.33 -2.83 3.63
N THR A 50 16.58 -1.80 2.82
CA THR A 50 17.87 -1.60 2.15
C THR A 50 18.81 -0.69 2.95
N GLY A 51 18.28 0.02 3.95
CA GLY A 51 19.03 0.78 4.94
C GLY A 51 19.10 0.07 6.30
N THR A 52 18.65 0.76 7.34
CA THR A 52 18.57 0.18 8.70
C THR A 52 17.30 -0.65 8.89
N PRO A 53 17.25 -1.58 9.86
CA PRO A 53 16.02 -2.31 10.16
C PRO A 53 14.85 -1.35 10.40
N ARG A 54 13.71 -1.61 9.76
CA ARG A 54 12.49 -0.77 9.82
C ARG A 54 12.64 0.62 9.17
N ASP A 55 13.64 0.82 8.32
CA ASP A 55 13.76 2.02 7.49
C ASP A 55 12.81 1.94 6.28
N TYR A 56 11.55 2.30 6.50
CA TYR A 56 10.53 2.23 5.46
C TYR A 56 10.77 3.20 4.29
N ASP A 57 11.54 4.28 4.52
CA ASP A 57 11.97 5.20 3.47
C ASP A 57 13.02 4.57 2.54
N ASN A 58 13.59 3.42 2.91
CA ASN A 58 14.52 2.62 2.12
C ASN A 58 14.13 1.13 2.20
N SER A 59 13.07 0.76 1.47
CA SER A 59 12.49 -0.57 1.53
C SER A 59 12.02 -1.12 0.19
N ILE A 60 11.94 -2.45 0.10
CA ILE A 60 11.41 -3.19 -1.05
C ILE A 60 10.32 -4.11 -0.53
N ILE A 61 9.14 -4.04 -1.14
CA ILE A 61 7.97 -4.82 -0.79
C ILE A 61 7.51 -5.59 -2.03
N THR A 62 7.36 -6.90 -1.90
CA THR A 62 6.83 -7.75 -2.98
C THR A 62 5.44 -8.21 -2.63
N LEU A 63 4.48 -7.98 -3.53
CA LEU A 63 3.07 -8.30 -3.37
C LEU A 63 2.62 -9.28 -4.45
N LEU A 64 1.73 -10.19 -4.09
CA LEU A 64 1.16 -11.21 -4.97
C LEU A 64 -0.35 -10.99 -5.12
N PRO A 65 -0.89 -10.87 -6.34
CA PRO A 65 -2.33 -10.92 -6.54
C PRO A 65 -2.93 -12.19 -5.93
N ASP A 66 -4.04 -12.04 -5.20
CA ASP A 66 -4.80 -13.18 -4.67
C ASP A 66 -5.71 -13.84 -5.71
N SER A 67 -6.02 -13.12 -6.79
CA SER A 67 -6.87 -13.66 -7.84
C SER A 67 -6.17 -14.74 -8.65
N ILE A 68 -6.90 -15.84 -8.87
CA ILE A 68 -6.49 -17.00 -9.69
C ILE A 68 -6.34 -16.60 -11.17
N THR A 69 -6.95 -15.51 -11.61
CA THR A 69 -6.87 -15.06 -13.02
C THR A 69 -5.60 -14.27 -13.36
N VAL A 70 -4.83 -13.85 -12.36
CA VAL A 70 -3.56 -13.09 -12.51
C VAL A 70 -2.40 -13.82 -11.85
N THR A 71 -2.36 -15.14 -12.03
CA THR A 71 -1.38 -16.04 -11.42
C THR A 71 0.04 -15.88 -11.95
N ASP A 72 0.25 -15.20 -13.08
CA ASP A 72 1.55 -15.00 -13.73
C ASP A 72 2.22 -13.66 -13.37
N ARG A 73 1.57 -12.83 -12.55
CA ARG A 73 2.03 -11.47 -12.21
C ARG A 73 2.30 -11.26 -10.73
N MET A 74 3.20 -10.35 -10.42
CA MET A 74 3.45 -9.85 -9.07
C MET A 74 3.70 -8.34 -9.12
N TYR A 75 3.57 -7.69 -7.97
CA TYR A 75 3.92 -6.29 -7.82
C TYR A 75 5.14 -6.13 -6.92
N LYS A 76 5.98 -5.14 -7.21
CA LYS A 76 7.10 -4.77 -6.35
C LYS A 76 7.07 -3.28 -6.12
N ILE A 77 7.01 -2.87 -4.86
CA ILE A 77 7.13 -1.48 -4.45
C ILE A 77 8.55 -1.26 -3.94
N THR A 78 9.25 -0.29 -4.51
CA THR A 78 10.59 0.10 -4.07
C THR A 78 10.55 1.53 -3.60
N THR A 79 10.92 1.75 -2.35
CA THR A 79 11.03 3.06 -1.72
C THR A 79 12.50 3.37 -1.48
N THR A 80 12.96 4.53 -1.98
CA THR A 80 14.33 5.03 -1.78
C THR A 80 14.25 6.49 -1.38
N ALA A 81 14.84 6.85 -0.24
CA ALA A 81 14.72 8.17 0.37
C ALA A 81 13.26 8.69 0.42
N GLY A 82 12.33 7.78 0.71
CA GLY A 82 10.89 8.06 0.81
C GLY A 82 10.15 8.18 -0.53
N GLN A 83 10.86 8.16 -1.67
CA GLN A 83 10.25 8.13 -3.00
C GLN A 83 9.95 6.70 -3.42
N SER A 84 8.69 6.40 -3.71
CA SER A 84 8.28 5.04 -4.07
C SER A 84 7.96 4.88 -5.55
N THR A 85 8.30 3.71 -6.07
CA THR A 85 7.90 3.24 -7.40
C THR A 85 7.18 1.91 -7.27
N LEU A 86 6.15 1.71 -8.09
CA LEU A 86 5.41 0.45 -8.21
C LEU A 86 5.78 -0.19 -9.54
N GLU A 87 6.23 -1.44 -9.49
CA GLU A 87 6.53 -2.23 -10.67
C GLU A 87 5.55 -3.40 -10.77
N LEU A 88 4.94 -3.58 -11.94
CA LEU A 88 4.22 -4.80 -12.31
C LEU A 88 5.20 -5.73 -13.01
N LEU A 89 5.39 -6.93 -12.46
CA LEU A 89 6.37 -7.91 -12.91
C LEU A 89 5.71 -9.23 -13.33
N THR A 90 6.35 -9.98 -14.21
CA THR A 90 6.07 -11.40 -14.43
C THR A 90 6.66 -12.25 -13.30
N LYS A 91 6.11 -13.45 -13.06
CA LYS A 91 6.64 -14.41 -12.06
C LYS A 91 7.72 -15.35 -12.59
N GLU A 92 8.14 -15.20 -13.85
CA GLU A 92 9.23 -16.04 -14.39
C GLU A 92 10.57 -15.70 -13.71
N ASN A 93 11.59 -16.54 -13.92
CA ASN A 93 12.93 -16.30 -13.37
C ASN A 93 13.94 -16.10 -14.51
N PRO A 94 14.54 -14.90 -14.68
CA PRO A 94 14.33 -13.69 -13.88
C PRO A 94 13.01 -12.96 -14.19
N PRO A 95 12.39 -12.25 -13.22
CA PRO A 95 11.19 -11.46 -13.45
C PRO A 95 11.41 -10.37 -14.49
N ARG A 96 10.47 -10.21 -15.43
CA ARG A 96 10.45 -9.09 -16.38
C ARG A 96 9.50 -7.99 -15.89
N THR A 97 9.89 -6.74 -16.06
CA THR A 97 9.04 -5.59 -15.74
C THR A 97 8.07 -5.32 -16.89
N LEU A 98 6.77 -5.40 -16.62
CA LEU A 98 5.68 -5.12 -17.56
C LEU A 98 5.25 -3.65 -17.52
N ASN A 99 5.23 -3.05 -16.33
CA ASN A 99 4.98 -1.62 -16.15
C ASN A 99 5.71 -1.10 -14.90
N ARG A 100 6.03 0.20 -14.88
CA ARG A 100 6.62 0.90 -13.75
C ARG A 100 6.00 2.29 -13.61
N GLU A 101 5.49 2.59 -12.43
CA GLU A 101 4.85 3.87 -12.11
C GLU A 101 5.50 4.51 -10.88
N SER A 102 5.56 5.85 -10.87
CA SER A 102 5.96 6.61 -9.69
C SER A 102 4.76 6.81 -8.77
N CYS A 103 4.97 6.59 -7.48
CA CYS A 103 3.99 6.88 -6.43
C CYS A 103 4.28 8.21 -5.73
N GLY A 104 5.44 8.83 -6.01
CA GLY A 104 5.95 9.96 -5.25
C GLY A 104 6.30 9.59 -3.82
N LYS A 105 6.19 10.57 -2.91
CA LYS A 105 6.48 10.37 -1.49
C LYS A 105 5.27 9.73 -0.79
N VAL A 106 5.44 8.50 -0.32
CA VAL A 106 4.38 7.74 0.37
C VAL A 106 4.94 7.10 1.63
N SER A 107 4.16 7.15 2.71
CA SER A 107 4.54 6.53 3.98
C SER A 107 3.96 5.12 4.03
N ILE A 108 4.84 4.13 3.87
CA ILE A 108 4.47 2.71 3.95
C ILE A 108 4.99 2.20 5.28
N THR A 109 4.14 1.87 6.25
CA THR A 109 4.59 1.45 7.58
C THR A 109 3.80 0.25 8.08
N GLY A 110 4.42 -0.57 8.93
CA GLY A 110 3.70 -1.57 9.75
C GLY A 110 3.07 -2.74 8.99
N LEU A 111 3.61 -3.09 7.82
CA LEU A 111 3.08 -4.20 6.98
C LEU A 111 3.47 -5.59 7.48
N MET A 112 4.59 -5.72 8.17
CA MET A 112 5.01 -6.94 8.87
C MET A 112 5.49 -6.55 10.28
N GLU A 113 4.93 -7.19 11.30
CA GLU A 113 5.45 -7.16 12.67
C GLU A 113 6.01 -8.53 13.06
#